data_AF-A0A7Z9AUT7-F1
#
_entry.id   AF-A0A7Z9AUT7-F1
#
_cell.length_a   1.000
_cell.length_b   1.000
_cell.length_c   1.000
_cell.angle_alpha   90.00
_cell.angle_beta   90.00
_cell.angle_gamma   90.00
#
_symmetry.space_group_name_H-M   'P 1'
#
loop_
_entity.id
_entity.type
_entity.pdbx_description
1 polymer ?
#
loop_
_entity_poly.entity_id
_entity_poly.type
_entity_poly.pdbx_seq_one_letter_code
_entity_poly.pdbx_strand_id
1 'polypeptide(L)'
;MIGLNVKEIAQDHLQLPVEIITDSKAVALAEGWLGNGANYSNYVCVTLGSAIGGAIVIDRKLYWGQGGLAGEFGVSLMGRENQEYKLDSTSLHAGVVGGLCRKYSLAIGKEVKDAKYIFDLAAQKDALAKKYVDEFLDDVARLLTNISVYIAPEAILIGGGVSGNSQIMAEIQAAYTRIIHEYRVLSSVQMPQVIPCKLANDAGVIGSVKQIIDMQQRGDNQ
;
A
#
# COMPACT_ATOMS: atom_id res chain seq x y z
N MET A 1 8.12 17.22 -6.57
CA MET A 1 7.97 18.69 -6.46
C MET A 1 8.90 19.16 -5.36
N ILE A 2 10.16 19.47 -5.69
CA ILE A 2 11.09 20.10 -4.74
C ILE A 2 11.00 21.60 -5.01
N GLY A 3 10.72 22.39 -3.96
CA GLY A 3 10.76 23.87 -4.01
C GLY A 3 9.43 24.60 -4.19
N LEU A 4 8.30 23.90 -4.38
CA LEU A 4 6.97 24.53 -4.46
C LEU A 4 6.18 24.24 -3.18
N ASN A 5 5.87 25.27 -2.41
CA ASN A 5 4.98 25.15 -1.25
C ASN A 5 3.51 25.16 -1.71
N VAL A 6 3.04 24.01 -2.21
CA VAL A 6 1.67 23.85 -2.75
C VAL A 6 0.63 24.28 -1.72
N LYS A 7 0.88 24.02 -0.43
CA LYS A 7 -0.01 24.44 0.65
C LYS A 7 -0.14 25.97 0.68
N GLU A 8 0.97 26.69 0.79
CA GLU A 8 0.97 28.16 0.86
C GLU A 8 0.32 28.79 -0.38
N ILE A 9 0.69 28.32 -1.58
CA ILE A 9 0.07 28.80 -2.82
C ILE A 9 -1.44 28.59 -2.81
N ALA A 10 -1.91 27.41 -2.39
CA ALA A 10 -3.33 27.12 -2.32
C ALA A 10 -4.04 27.96 -1.25
N GLN A 11 -3.42 28.18 -0.09
CA GLN A 11 -3.97 29.04 0.97
C GLN A 11 -4.12 30.48 0.50
N ASP A 12 -3.11 31.03 -0.18
CA ASP A 12 -3.13 32.40 -0.70
C ASP A 12 -4.26 32.61 -1.73
N HIS A 13 -4.54 31.60 -2.55
CA HIS A 13 -5.60 31.71 -3.56
C HIS A 13 -6.99 31.44 -3.00
N LEU A 14 -7.12 30.45 -2.11
CA LEU A 14 -8.41 30.00 -1.59
C LEU A 14 -8.89 30.80 -0.39
N GLN A 15 -7.99 31.49 0.32
CA GLN A 15 -8.28 32.19 1.57
C GLN A 15 -8.96 31.28 2.61
N LEU A 16 -8.59 30.00 2.59
CA LEU A 16 -9.08 28.94 3.48
C LEU A 16 -7.89 28.13 4.03
N PRO A 17 -8.04 27.47 5.19
CA PRO A 17 -7.05 26.51 5.66
C PRO A 17 -6.86 25.36 4.66
N VAL A 18 -5.61 25.04 4.34
CA VAL A 18 -5.25 23.94 3.43
C VAL A 18 -4.28 23.00 4.11
N GLU A 19 -4.50 21.71 3.94
CA GLU A 19 -3.57 20.64 4.33
C GLU A 19 -3.21 19.82 3.10
N ILE A 20 -1.97 19.34 3.06
CA ILE A 20 -1.50 18.45 1.99
C ILE A 20 -1.22 17.09 2.61
N ILE A 21 -1.79 16.07 2.00
CA ILE A 21 -1.66 14.67 2.42
C ILE A 21 -1.42 13.81 1.18
N THR A 22 -0.64 12.75 1.32
CA THR A 22 -0.48 11.77 0.24
C THR A 22 -1.76 10.95 0.08
N ASP A 23 -1.96 10.38 -1.10
CA ASP A 23 -3.08 9.49 -1.40
C ASP A 23 -3.17 8.32 -0.40
N SER A 24 -2.06 7.64 -0.14
CA SER A 24 -2.01 6.50 0.78
C SER A 24 -2.35 6.87 2.23
N LYS A 25 -1.89 8.04 2.69
CA LYS A 25 -2.18 8.54 4.05
C LYS A 25 -3.65 8.99 4.16
N ALA A 26 -4.20 9.58 3.11
CA ALA A 26 -5.63 9.89 3.05
C ALA A 26 -6.48 8.61 3.10
N VAL A 27 -6.13 7.60 2.29
CA VAL A 27 -6.81 6.29 2.32
C VAL A 27 -6.80 5.69 3.74
N ALA A 28 -5.65 5.73 4.42
CA ALA A 28 -5.56 5.24 5.80
C ALA A 28 -6.51 5.98 6.75
N LEU A 29 -6.55 7.32 6.72
CA LEU A 29 -7.48 8.10 7.54
C LEU A 29 -8.95 7.75 7.26
N ALA A 30 -9.30 7.59 5.98
CA ALA A 30 -10.65 7.21 5.58
C ALA A 30 -11.02 5.83 6.12
N GLU A 31 -10.12 4.85 5.97
CA GLU A 31 -10.36 3.49 6.44
C GLU A 31 -10.46 3.40 7.96
N GLY A 32 -9.64 4.17 8.69
CA GLY A 32 -9.74 4.31 10.14
C GLY A 32 -10.99 5.04 10.62
N TRP A 33 -11.63 5.83 9.77
CA TRP A 33 -12.82 6.60 10.13
C TRP A 33 -14.11 5.85 9.80
N LEU A 34 -14.28 5.41 8.55
CA LEU A 34 -15.53 4.84 8.02
C LEU A 34 -15.35 3.45 7.39
N GLY A 35 -14.11 2.99 7.29
CA GLY A 35 -13.73 1.76 6.62
C GLY A 35 -13.46 0.58 7.55
N ASN A 36 -12.66 -0.36 7.04
CA ASN A 36 -12.31 -1.59 7.77
C ASN A 36 -11.23 -1.34 8.84
N GLY A 37 -10.65 -0.13 8.90
CA GLY A 37 -9.65 0.27 9.89
C GLY A 37 -10.26 0.76 11.21
N ALA A 38 -11.57 1.04 11.25
CA ALA A 38 -12.22 1.72 12.38
C ALA A 38 -12.10 0.99 13.73
N ASN A 39 -12.00 -0.34 13.69
CA ASN A 39 -11.90 -1.20 14.88
C ASN A 39 -10.46 -1.38 15.38
N TYR A 40 -9.46 -0.86 14.67
CA TYR A 40 -8.04 -1.01 15.01
C TYR A 40 -7.47 0.33 15.47
N SER A 41 -6.67 0.29 16.52
CA SER A 41 -5.94 1.47 17.00
C SER A 41 -4.59 1.58 16.30
N ASN A 42 -3.95 0.44 16.03
CA ASN A 42 -2.68 0.35 15.32
C ASN A 42 -2.88 -0.46 14.04
N TYR A 43 -2.80 0.20 12.89
CA TYR A 43 -2.93 -0.46 11.60
C TYR A 43 -2.03 0.17 10.56
N VAL A 44 -1.75 -0.58 9.51
CA VAL A 44 -1.01 -0.10 8.34
C VAL A 44 -1.93 -0.18 7.13
N CYS A 45 -1.93 0.84 6.29
CA CYS A 45 -2.55 0.79 4.98
C CYS A 45 -1.46 0.63 3.92
N VAL A 46 -1.64 -0.30 2.99
CA VAL A 46 -0.79 -0.52 1.82
C VAL A 46 -1.66 -0.44 0.58
N THR A 47 -1.41 0.53 -0.29
CA THR A 47 -2.16 0.69 -1.54
C THR A 47 -1.38 0.04 -2.68
N LEU A 48 -1.95 -1.00 -3.28
CA LEU A 48 -1.38 -1.73 -4.42
C LEU A 48 -2.02 -1.20 -5.72
N GLY A 49 -1.30 -0.30 -6.39
CA GLY A 49 -1.73 0.31 -7.65
C GLY A 49 -0.57 0.38 -8.65
N SER A 50 -0.46 1.48 -9.39
CA SER A 50 0.67 1.66 -10.32
C SER A 50 2.02 1.47 -9.63
N ALA A 51 2.13 1.99 -8.42
CA ALA A 51 3.23 1.78 -7.49
C ALA A 51 2.66 1.31 -6.13
N ILE A 52 3.54 1.15 -5.15
CA ILE A 52 3.16 0.87 -3.77
C ILE A 52 3.09 2.18 -3.01
N GLY A 53 1.93 2.46 -2.40
CA GLY A 53 1.79 3.50 -1.40
C GLY A 53 1.60 2.88 -0.02
N GLY A 54 1.85 3.67 1.03
CA GLY A 54 1.57 3.21 2.38
C GLY A 54 1.40 4.32 3.40
N ALA A 55 0.87 3.92 4.56
CA ALA A 55 0.67 4.78 5.70
C ALA A 55 0.62 3.95 6.98
N ILE A 56 1.22 4.50 8.04
CA ILE A 56 1.25 3.89 9.37
C ILE A 56 0.32 4.68 10.28
N VAL A 57 -0.54 3.98 11.01
CA VAL A 57 -1.43 4.55 12.01
C VAL A 57 -1.13 3.91 13.36
N ILE A 58 -0.82 4.74 14.35
CA ILE A 58 -0.51 4.35 15.73
C ILE A 58 -1.43 5.15 16.65
N ASP A 59 -2.09 4.49 17.60
CA ASP A 59 -3.05 5.10 18.52
C ASP A 59 -4.11 5.95 17.79
N ARG A 60 -4.62 5.42 16.66
CA ARG A 60 -5.60 6.05 15.78
C ARG A 60 -5.13 7.36 15.12
N LYS A 61 -3.83 7.64 15.15
CA LYS A 61 -3.22 8.82 14.53
C LYS A 61 -2.23 8.42 13.46
N LEU A 62 -2.23 9.15 12.34
CA LEU A 62 -1.18 9.01 11.33
C LEU A 62 0.20 9.24 11.95
N TYR A 63 1.08 8.27 11.80
CA TYR A 63 2.48 8.40 12.11
C TYR A 63 3.22 8.91 10.87
N TRP A 64 3.66 10.17 10.92
CA TRP A 64 4.31 10.84 9.79
C TRP A 64 5.80 10.53 9.67
N GLY A 65 6.47 10.25 10.80
CA GLY A 65 7.92 10.14 10.85
C GLY A 65 8.64 11.41 10.40
N GLN A 66 9.96 11.31 10.25
CA GLN A 66 10.78 12.44 9.81
C GLN A 66 10.40 12.86 8.39
N GLY A 67 10.02 14.12 8.21
CA GLY A 67 9.69 14.68 6.90
C GLY A 67 8.50 14.01 6.18
N GLY A 68 7.65 13.28 6.89
CA GLY A 68 6.51 12.56 6.29
C GLY A 68 6.85 11.21 5.66
N LEU A 69 8.09 10.72 5.84
CA LEU A 69 8.61 9.51 5.17
C LEU A 69 8.04 8.19 5.73
N ALA A 70 7.43 8.20 6.91
CA ALA A 70 6.88 6.97 7.47
C ALA A 70 5.76 6.42 6.58
N GLY A 71 5.83 5.11 6.30
CA GLY A 71 4.88 4.42 5.44
C GLY A 71 5.17 4.53 3.94
N GLU A 72 6.24 5.20 3.50
CA GLU A 72 6.67 5.23 2.09
C GLU A 72 7.29 3.89 1.65
N PHE A 73 6.53 2.79 1.80
CA PHE A 73 7.01 1.44 1.56
C PHE A 73 7.38 1.20 0.10
N GLY A 74 6.82 1.96 -0.85
CA GLY A 74 7.10 1.77 -2.26
C GLY A 74 8.51 2.13 -2.71
N VAL A 75 9.24 2.91 -1.91
CA VAL A 75 10.65 3.25 -2.16
C VAL A 75 11.62 2.44 -1.30
N SER A 76 11.12 1.54 -0.45
CA SER A 76 12.00 0.60 0.26
C SER A 76 12.68 -0.35 -0.73
N LEU A 77 13.80 -0.94 -0.34
CA LEU A 77 14.58 -1.82 -1.21
C LEU A 77 14.15 -3.28 -1.01
N MET A 78 13.86 -3.99 -2.11
CA MET A 78 13.42 -5.39 -2.09
C MET A 78 14.28 -6.32 -2.98
N GLY A 79 15.20 -5.77 -3.77
CA GLY A 79 16.14 -6.52 -4.60
C GLY A 79 17.33 -7.12 -3.84
N ARG A 80 17.91 -8.19 -4.38
CA ARG A 80 19.16 -8.83 -3.90
C ARG A 80 20.25 -8.92 -4.97
N GLU A 81 19.90 -8.66 -6.23
CA GLU A 81 20.76 -8.88 -7.38
C GLU A 81 20.82 -7.62 -8.24
N ASN A 82 22.06 -7.18 -8.47
CA ASN A 82 22.51 -5.95 -9.13
C ASN A 82 22.83 -4.80 -8.17
N GLN A 83 24.02 -4.22 -8.33
CA GLN A 83 24.52 -3.08 -7.55
C GLN A 83 23.79 -1.75 -7.89
N GLU A 84 22.60 -1.82 -8.49
CA GLU A 84 21.86 -0.67 -9.01
C GLU A 84 20.53 -0.47 -8.27
N TYR A 85 20.59 0.25 -7.16
CA TYR A 85 19.44 0.60 -6.31
C TYR A 85 18.29 1.32 -7.04
N LYS A 86 18.52 1.83 -8.26
CA LYS A 86 17.51 2.51 -9.08
C LYS A 86 16.35 1.60 -9.47
N LEU A 87 16.58 0.28 -9.54
CA LEU A 87 15.58 -0.70 -9.94
C LEU A 87 15.07 -1.57 -8.78
N ASP A 88 15.64 -1.42 -7.59
CA ASP A 88 15.38 -2.28 -6.42
C ASP A 88 14.22 -1.79 -5.55
N SER A 89 13.53 -0.72 -5.93
CA SER A 89 12.40 -0.21 -5.16
C SER A 89 11.28 -1.25 -5.10
N THR A 90 10.62 -1.36 -3.96
CA THR A 90 9.48 -2.24 -3.74
C THR A 90 8.37 -2.03 -4.77
N SER A 91 8.16 -0.80 -5.25
CA SER A 91 7.19 -0.52 -6.32
C SER A 91 7.50 -1.20 -7.65
N LEU A 92 8.78 -1.38 -7.99
CA LEU A 92 9.20 -2.08 -9.21
C LEU A 92 9.14 -3.60 -9.09
N HIS A 93 8.90 -4.10 -7.88
CA HIS A 93 8.75 -5.51 -7.56
C HIS A 93 7.28 -5.89 -7.32
N ALA A 94 6.68 -5.30 -6.29
CA ALA A 94 5.33 -5.58 -5.79
C ALA A 94 4.25 -4.60 -6.30
N GLY A 95 4.59 -3.57 -7.09
CA GLY A 95 3.59 -2.69 -7.71
C GLY A 95 2.81 -3.40 -8.82
N VAL A 96 1.54 -3.04 -9.01
CA VAL A 96 0.68 -3.68 -10.03
C VAL A 96 1.11 -3.29 -11.44
N VAL A 97 1.26 -2.00 -11.73
CA VAL A 97 1.70 -1.54 -13.05
C VAL A 97 3.23 -1.56 -13.16
N GLY A 98 3.92 -0.91 -12.20
CA GLY A 98 5.38 -0.77 -12.20
C GLY A 98 6.15 -2.08 -11.95
N GLY A 99 5.51 -3.05 -11.30
CA GLY A 99 6.04 -4.40 -11.05
C GLY A 99 5.46 -5.41 -12.03
N LEU A 100 4.31 -6.02 -11.69
CA LEU A 100 3.71 -7.14 -12.43
C LEU A 100 3.53 -6.84 -13.92
N CYS A 101 2.77 -5.80 -14.27
CA CYS A 101 2.46 -5.49 -15.66
C CYS A 101 3.72 -5.14 -16.46
N ARG A 102 4.64 -4.35 -15.88
CA ARG A 102 5.92 -3.99 -16.51
C ARG A 102 6.77 -5.23 -16.79
N LYS A 103 7.00 -6.07 -15.78
CA LYS A 103 7.82 -7.28 -15.90
C LYS A 103 7.24 -8.24 -16.94
N TYR A 104 5.93 -8.48 -16.92
CA TYR A 104 5.25 -9.30 -17.91
C TYR A 104 5.33 -8.69 -19.33
N SER A 105 5.10 -7.39 -19.46
CA SER A 105 5.18 -6.67 -20.76
C SER A 105 6.55 -6.81 -21.41
N LEU A 106 7.62 -6.66 -20.63
CA LEU A 106 8.99 -6.82 -21.10
C LEU A 106 9.25 -8.25 -21.58
N ALA A 107 8.71 -9.25 -20.88
CA ALA A 107 8.88 -10.66 -21.23
C ALA A 107 8.23 -11.04 -22.56
N ILE A 108 7.09 -10.44 -22.89
CA ILE A 108 6.34 -10.73 -24.12
C ILE A 108 6.60 -9.72 -25.26
N GLY A 109 7.39 -8.67 -25.00
CA GLY A 109 7.67 -7.61 -25.96
C GLY A 109 6.45 -6.76 -26.36
N LYS A 110 5.41 -6.70 -25.51
CA LYS A 110 4.16 -5.98 -25.76
C LYS A 110 3.65 -5.32 -24.48
N GLU A 111 3.20 -4.07 -24.58
CA GLU A 111 2.63 -3.34 -23.44
C GLU A 111 1.31 -3.98 -22.96
N VAL A 112 1.27 -4.26 -21.66
CA VAL A 112 0.10 -4.70 -20.89
C VAL A 112 -0.01 -3.77 -19.68
N LYS A 113 -1.19 -3.17 -19.46
CA LYS A 113 -1.45 -2.24 -18.33
C LYS A 113 -2.50 -2.77 -17.36
N ASP A 114 -3.28 -3.75 -17.78
CA ASP A 114 -4.32 -4.36 -16.96
C ASP A 114 -3.79 -5.66 -16.35
N ALA A 115 -3.60 -5.66 -15.03
CA ALA A 115 -3.18 -6.85 -14.32
C ALA A 115 -4.21 -7.98 -14.38
N LYS A 116 -5.51 -7.65 -14.51
CA LYS A 116 -6.58 -8.65 -14.60
C LYS A 116 -6.33 -9.61 -15.76
N TYR A 117 -5.90 -9.09 -16.91
CA TYR A 117 -5.52 -9.89 -18.06
C TYR A 117 -4.44 -10.93 -17.72
N ILE A 118 -3.42 -10.55 -16.94
CA ILE A 118 -2.31 -11.44 -16.57
C ILE A 118 -2.79 -12.51 -15.57
N PHE A 119 -3.61 -12.12 -14.59
CA PHE A 119 -4.25 -13.07 -13.67
C PHE A 119 -5.17 -14.06 -14.39
N ASP A 120 -5.96 -13.60 -15.37
CA ASP A 120 -6.86 -14.46 -16.16
C ASP A 120 -6.07 -15.49 -16.99
N LEU A 121 -4.93 -15.11 -17.56
CA LEU A 121 -4.02 -16.02 -18.26
C LEU A 121 -3.38 -17.04 -17.30
N ALA A 122 -2.94 -16.59 -16.12
CA ALA A 122 -2.38 -17.48 -15.11
C ALA A 122 -3.42 -18.52 -14.64
N ALA A 123 -4.68 -18.12 -14.47
CA ALA A 123 -5.79 -19.01 -14.15
C ALA A 123 -6.07 -20.03 -15.27
N GLN A 124 -5.81 -19.67 -16.53
CA GLN A 124 -5.88 -20.55 -17.70
C GLN A 124 -4.62 -21.43 -17.87
N LYS A 125 -3.74 -21.46 -16.86
CA LYS A 125 -2.49 -22.25 -16.85
C LYS A 125 -1.46 -21.81 -17.89
N ASP A 126 -1.49 -20.55 -18.35
CA ASP A 126 -0.38 -19.97 -19.10
C ASP A 126 0.86 -19.92 -18.19
N ALA A 127 1.91 -20.63 -18.58
CA ALA A 127 3.10 -20.81 -17.74
C ALA A 127 3.86 -19.51 -17.50
N LEU A 128 3.88 -18.60 -18.48
CA LEU A 128 4.61 -17.34 -18.38
C LEU A 128 3.86 -16.35 -17.48
N ALA A 129 2.56 -16.20 -17.69
CA ALA A 129 1.71 -15.38 -16.84
C ALA A 129 1.73 -15.88 -15.39
N LYS A 130 1.62 -17.20 -15.20
CA LYS A 130 1.72 -17.81 -13.87
C LYS A 130 3.04 -17.49 -13.18
N LYS A 131 4.18 -17.59 -13.88
CA LYS A 131 5.48 -17.22 -13.32
C LYS A 131 5.48 -15.79 -12.76
N TYR A 132 5.00 -14.82 -13.52
CA TYR A 132 5.02 -13.41 -13.10
C TYR A 132 3.97 -13.09 -12.02
N VAL A 133 2.82 -13.76 -12.03
CA VAL A 133 1.84 -13.66 -10.93
C VAL A 133 2.42 -14.25 -9.65
N ASP A 134 3.04 -15.43 -9.70
CA ASP A 134 3.65 -16.07 -8.53
C ASP A 134 4.78 -15.20 -7.96
N GLU A 135 5.62 -14.60 -8.82
CA GLU A 135 6.67 -13.65 -8.42
C GLU A 135 6.09 -12.40 -7.74
N PHE A 136 5.04 -11.81 -8.33
CA PHE A 136 4.35 -10.65 -7.76
C PHE A 136 3.73 -10.97 -6.39
N LEU A 137 3.06 -12.11 -6.24
CA LEU A 137 2.46 -12.54 -4.98
C LEU A 137 3.52 -12.79 -3.91
N ASP A 138 4.68 -13.37 -4.26
CA ASP A 138 5.80 -13.55 -3.34
C ASP A 138 6.39 -12.20 -2.90
N ASP A 139 6.60 -11.26 -3.83
CA ASP A 139 7.09 -9.90 -3.54
C ASP A 139 6.12 -9.13 -2.63
N VAL A 140 4.80 -9.19 -2.89
CA VAL A 140 3.78 -8.59 -2.02
C VAL A 140 3.80 -9.26 -0.64
N ALA A 141 3.84 -10.59 -0.57
CA ALA A 141 3.85 -11.31 0.70
C ALA A 141 5.08 -10.94 1.55
N ARG A 142 6.27 -10.83 0.95
CA ARG A 142 7.49 -10.37 1.62
C ARG A 142 7.36 -8.97 2.19
N LEU A 143 6.80 -8.03 1.41
CA LEU A 143 6.51 -6.68 1.89
C LEU A 143 5.60 -6.73 3.13
N LEU A 144 4.50 -7.47 3.08
CA LEU A 144 3.56 -7.59 4.19
C LEU A 144 4.19 -8.24 5.43
N THR A 145 5.01 -9.28 5.25
CA THR A 145 5.76 -9.90 6.33
C THR A 145 6.75 -8.93 6.97
N ASN A 146 7.48 -8.15 6.18
CA ASN A 146 8.40 -7.12 6.70
C ASN A 146 7.66 -6.04 7.50
N ILE A 147 6.55 -5.53 6.98
CA ILE A 147 5.69 -4.58 7.71
C ILE A 147 5.22 -5.20 9.03
N SER A 148 4.84 -6.48 9.01
CA SER A 148 4.33 -7.19 10.18
C SER A 148 5.33 -7.25 11.32
N VAL A 149 6.63 -7.35 11.02
CA VAL A 149 7.69 -7.43 12.05
C VAL A 149 8.27 -6.06 12.42
N TYR A 150 8.29 -5.10 11.49
CA TYR A 150 8.83 -3.77 11.75
C TYR A 150 7.87 -2.90 12.56
N ILE A 151 6.57 -3.01 12.28
CA ILE A 151 5.55 -2.14 12.87
C ILE A 151 4.69 -2.91 13.87
N ALA A 152 4.50 -4.22 13.67
CA ALA A 152 3.60 -5.06 14.47
C ALA A 152 2.19 -4.46 14.66
N PRO A 153 1.48 -4.09 13.57
CA PRO A 153 0.12 -3.58 13.67
C PRO A 153 -0.89 -4.68 14.03
N GLU A 154 -2.10 -4.28 14.43
CA GLU A 154 -3.22 -5.23 14.59
C GLU A 154 -3.72 -5.74 13.23
N ALA A 155 -3.72 -4.86 12.22
CA ALA A 155 -4.14 -5.18 10.86
C ALA A 155 -3.31 -4.43 9.80
N ILE A 156 -3.15 -5.07 8.64
CA ILE A 156 -2.66 -4.47 7.41
C ILE A 156 -3.82 -4.43 6.40
N LEU A 157 -4.24 -3.21 6.06
CA LEU A 157 -5.29 -2.96 5.09
C LEU A 157 -4.70 -2.83 3.69
N ILE A 158 -5.22 -3.59 2.74
CA ILE A 158 -4.81 -3.55 1.34
C ILE A 158 -5.80 -2.71 0.55
N GLY A 159 -5.33 -1.61 -0.01
CA GLY A 159 -6.11 -0.74 -0.90
C GLY A 159 -5.62 -0.81 -2.35
N GLY A 160 -6.15 0.08 -3.19
CA GLY A 160 -5.84 0.12 -4.62
C GLY A 160 -6.69 -0.85 -5.45
N GLY A 161 -6.46 -0.90 -6.76
CA GLY A 161 -7.35 -1.61 -7.70
C GLY A 161 -7.50 -3.11 -7.42
N VAL A 162 -6.51 -3.73 -6.76
CA VAL A 162 -6.56 -5.16 -6.40
C VAL A 162 -7.45 -5.45 -5.20
N SER A 163 -7.68 -4.48 -4.30
CA SER A 163 -8.46 -4.72 -3.08
C SER A 163 -9.94 -4.98 -3.35
N GLY A 164 -10.45 -4.54 -4.51
CA GLY A 164 -11.80 -4.83 -4.96
C GLY A 164 -11.99 -6.24 -5.56
N ASN A 165 -10.91 -6.98 -5.81
CA ASN A 165 -10.97 -8.33 -6.37
C ASN A 165 -10.74 -9.37 -5.26
N SER A 166 -11.80 -10.07 -4.86
CA SER A 166 -11.77 -11.06 -3.78
C SER A 166 -10.84 -12.25 -4.07
N GLN A 167 -10.71 -12.66 -5.33
CA GLN A 167 -9.81 -13.74 -5.72
C GLN A 167 -8.34 -13.31 -5.56
N ILE A 168 -7.97 -12.14 -6.07
CA ILE A 168 -6.60 -11.62 -5.93
C ILE A 168 -6.27 -11.38 -4.45
N MET A 169 -7.21 -10.85 -3.67
CA MET A 169 -7.04 -10.70 -2.22
C MET A 169 -6.81 -12.03 -1.51
N ALA A 170 -7.54 -13.09 -1.88
CA ALA A 170 -7.34 -14.43 -1.33
C ALA A 170 -5.95 -14.99 -1.70
N GLU A 171 -5.48 -14.76 -2.94
CA GLU A 171 -4.14 -15.16 -3.38
C GLU A 171 -3.04 -14.42 -2.61
N ILE A 172 -3.19 -13.11 -2.35
CA ILE A 172 -2.27 -12.32 -1.51
C ILE A 172 -2.25 -12.87 -0.07
N GLN A 173 -3.41 -13.11 0.53
CA GLN A 173 -3.53 -13.66 1.89
C GLN A 173 -2.89 -15.06 1.98
N ALA A 174 -3.08 -15.90 0.96
CA ALA A 174 -2.48 -17.23 0.88
C ALA A 174 -0.94 -17.14 0.78
N ALA A 175 -0.41 -16.24 -0.05
CA ALA A 175 1.03 -16.04 -0.17
C ALA A 175 1.67 -15.53 1.14
N TYR A 176 1.01 -14.59 1.83
CA TYR A 176 1.43 -14.11 3.16
C TYR A 176 1.41 -15.22 4.21
N THR A 177 0.32 -16.00 4.26
CA THR A 177 0.15 -17.13 5.18
C THR A 177 1.20 -18.22 4.94
N ARG A 178 1.57 -18.47 3.68
CA ARG A 178 2.62 -19.41 3.31
C ARG A 178 3.96 -19.02 3.93
N ILE A 179 4.39 -17.75 3.81
CA ILE A 179 5.64 -17.27 4.42
C ILE A 179 5.60 -17.44 5.94
N ILE A 180 4.49 -17.11 6.59
CA ILE A 180 4.34 -17.27 8.04
C ILE A 180 4.50 -18.73 8.46
N HIS A 181 3.85 -19.66 7.76
CA HIS A 181 3.91 -21.08 8.07
C HIS A 181 5.30 -21.69 7.83
N GLU A 182 5.96 -21.31 6.75
CA GLU A 182 7.30 -21.82 6.42
C GLU A 182 8.38 -21.24 7.36
N TYR A 183 8.20 -20.01 7.84
CA TYR A 183 9.12 -19.37 8.77
C TYR A 183 8.73 -19.63 10.23
N ARG A 184 9.30 -20.70 10.82
CA ARG A 184 9.01 -21.19 12.17
C ARG A 184 8.87 -20.12 13.27
N VAL A 185 9.71 -19.08 13.24
CA VAL A 185 9.65 -17.98 14.21
C VAL A 185 8.32 -17.22 14.10
N LEU A 186 7.90 -16.89 12.88
CA LEU A 186 6.64 -16.19 12.63
C LEU A 186 5.42 -17.06 12.90
N SER A 187 5.48 -18.36 12.59
CA SER A 187 4.38 -19.29 12.89
C SER A 187 4.09 -19.46 14.39
N SER A 188 4.98 -18.97 15.26
CA SER A 188 4.89 -19.12 16.72
C SER A 188 4.37 -17.87 17.43
N VAL A 189 4.00 -16.82 16.68
CA VAL A 189 3.52 -15.55 17.22
C VAL A 189 2.22 -15.12 16.54
N GLN A 190 1.47 -14.22 17.17
CA GLN A 190 0.30 -13.64 16.55
C GLN A 190 0.73 -12.66 15.45
N MET A 191 0.43 -13.01 14.20
CA MET A 191 0.71 -12.16 13.04
C MET A 191 -0.47 -11.24 12.73
N PRO A 192 -0.22 -10.02 12.20
CA PRO A 192 -1.28 -9.09 11.81
C PRO A 192 -2.24 -9.70 10.78
N GLN A 193 -3.51 -9.31 10.86
CA GLN A 193 -4.49 -9.69 9.84
C GLN A 193 -4.28 -8.88 8.56
N VAL A 194 -4.39 -9.52 7.39
CA VAL A 194 -4.38 -8.83 6.09
C VAL A 194 -5.80 -8.77 5.56
N ILE A 195 -6.36 -7.58 5.41
CA ILE A 195 -7.78 -7.37 5.02
C ILE A 195 -7.88 -6.30 3.92
N PRO A 196 -8.92 -6.33 3.06
CA PRO A 196 -9.10 -5.29 2.05
C PRO A 196 -9.60 -3.98 2.67
N CYS A 197 -9.25 -2.85 2.05
CA CYS A 197 -9.91 -1.56 2.26
C CYS A 197 -11.37 -1.62 1.79
N LYS A 198 -12.25 -0.89 2.47
CA LYS A 198 -13.70 -0.87 2.19
C LYS A 198 -14.11 0.24 1.22
N LEU A 199 -13.47 1.41 1.32
CA LEU A 199 -13.94 2.66 0.71
C LEU A 199 -13.48 2.88 -0.74
N ALA A 200 -12.65 1.97 -1.27
CA ALA A 200 -12.20 1.94 -2.66
C ALA A 200 -11.80 3.33 -3.20
N ASN A 201 -12.44 3.81 -4.27
CA ASN A 201 -12.07 5.05 -4.97
C ASN A 201 -12.38 6.32 -4.16
N ASP A 202 -13.32 6.27 -3.22
CA ASP A 202 -13.75 7.44 -2.44
C ASP A 202 -12.81 7.71 -1.24
N ALA A 203 -11.98 6.73 -0.88
CA ALA A 203 -11.11 6.78 0.29
C ALA A 203 -10.17 8.00 0.29
N GLY A 204 -9.64 8.41 -0.87
CA GLY A 204 -8.76 9.57 -0.96
C GLY A 204 -9.45 10.86 -0.54
N VAL A 205 -10.64 11.15 -1.09
CA VAL A 205 -11.39 12.38 -0.79
C VAL A 205 -11.90 12.37 0.66
N ILE A 206 -12.45 11.24 1.11
CA ILE A 206 -12.92 11.08 2.50
C ILE A 206 -11.76 11.32 3.48
N GLY A 207 -10.58 10.78 3.16
CA GLY A 207 -9.37 10.92 3.96
C GLY A 207 -8.87 12.36 4.05
N SER A 208 -8.89 13.08 2.92
CA SER A 208 -8.53 14.51 2.89
C SER A 208 -9.46 15.35 3.77
N VAL A 209 -10.77 15.06 3.77
CA VAL A 209 -11.72 15.72 4.68
C VAL A 209 -11.39 15.39 6.13
N LYS A 210 -11.13 14.12 6.45
CA LYS A 210 -10.77 13.70 7.81
C LYS A 210 -9.51 14.42 8.33
N GLN A 211 -8.51 14.62 7.48
CA GLN A 211 -7.31 15.37 7.83
C GLN A 211 -7.62 16.80 8.27
N ILE A 212 -8.53 17.49 7.57
CA ILE A 212 -8.95 18.86 7.94
C ILE A 212 -9.71 18.86 9.28
N ILE A 213 -10.61 17.89 9.51
CA ILE A 213 -11.33 17.75 10.78
C ILE A 213 -10.33 17.55 11.94
N ASP A 214 -9.34 16.67 11.76
CA ASP A 214 -8.33 16.41 12.78
C ASP A 214 -7.43 17.61 13.06
N MET A 215 -7.15 18.42 12.04
CA MET A 215 -6.41 19.67 12.20
C MET A 215 -7.19 20.67 13.07
N GLN A 216 -8.49 20.86 12.81
CA GLN A 216 -9.33 21.79 13.57
C GLN A 216 -9.41 21.38 15.05
N GLN A 217 -9.62 20.09 15.32
CA GLN A 217 -9.67 19.55 16.68
C GLN A 217 -8.35 19.67 17.45
N ARG A 218 -7.20 19.73 16.76
CA ARG A 218 -5.90 19.97 17.39
C ARG A 218 -5.68 21.45 17.71
N GLY A 219 -6.21 22.35 16.87
CA GLY A 219 -6.16 23.80 17.08
C GLY A 219 -7.01 24.26 18.25
N ASP A 220 -8.15 23.61 18.50
CA ASP A 220 -9.05 23.94 19.62
C ASP A 220 -8.57 23.44 21.00
N ASN A 221 -7.53 22.59 21.02
CA ASN A 221 -6.96 22.01 22.25
C ASN A 221 -5.57 22.60 22.63
N GLN A 222 -5.17 23.71 22.02
CA GLN A 222 -3.98 24.51 22.37
C GLN A 222 -4.40 25.87 22.93
#